data_AF-A0A7C8VJG9-F1
#
_entry.id   AF-A0A7C8VJG9-F1
#
_cell.length_a   1.000
_cell.length_b   1.000
_cell.length_c   1.000
_cell.angle_alpha   90.00
_cell.angle_beta   90.00
_cell.angle_gamma   90.00
#
_symmetry.space_group_name_H-M   'P 1'
#
loop_
_entity.id
_entity.type
_entity.pdbx_description
1 polymer ?
#
loop_
_entity_poly.entity_id
_entity_poly.type
_entity_poly.pdbx_seq_one_letter_code
_entity_poly.pdbx_strand_id
1 'polypeptide(L)'
;MASLAAALRRTACPPTNRHLFHRAALLAPSHVFPSIPSVSHTLIAHQPHASSSGKVSEFHTTTHNASSHAPMSFSDLSTRKKVTINTIRKMYEKGEKITMLTAHDFPSGLLADQAGIDVVLVGDSLAMVGLGMEDTNQITLDDMVHHSRAVARGVRSAFLVTDLPMGSYELSPQQALQSAIALVQRGRATSVKIEGGKEVAPTIKNITTMGIPVLGHIGLTPQRQGSLGGFVVQSKTAASASKLLSDALAVQDAGAWGMVLEAVPADMARLVTEALDIPTIGIGAGEGTSGQVLVQIDMLGNFPSGRFLPKFVKKYTDVFEVSRKAIGEYRDEVKAGTYPAQEHTYPVKEQEVAEFKQIIEKRQAEIAASKVKRRNLD
;
A
#
# COMPACT_ATOMS: atom_id res chain seq x y z
N MET A 1 -41.60 52.00 -1.80
CA MET A 1 -42.37 51.41 -0.69
C MET A 1 -41.39 50.59 0.15
N ALA A 2 -40.61 51.28 1.00
CA ALA A 2 -40.78 51.31 2.47
C ALA A 2 -40.40 49.96 3.11
N SER A 3 -39.21 49.83 3.70
CA SER A 3 -38.94 50.07 5.14
C SER A 3 -39.46 48.90 6.00
N LEU A 4 -38.76 48.31 6.97
CA LEU A 4 -38.19 48.96 8.14
C LEU A 4 -37.40 47.91 8.95
N ALA A 5 -36.32 48.35 9.58
CA ALA A 5 -35.56 47.63 10.58
C ALA A 5 -36.31 47.49 11.92
N ALA A 6 -35.95 46.50 12.74
CA ALA A 6 -35.97 46.66 14.21
C ALA A 6 -35.04 45.64 14.88
N ALA A 7 -33.99 46.18 15.50
CA ALA A 7 -33.15 45.52 16.50
C ALA A 7 -33.89 45.39 17.84
N LEU A 8 -33.40 44.55 18.76
CA LEU A 8 -32.90 44.94 20.10
C LEU A 8 -32.80 43.76 21.09
N ARG A 9 -31.56 43.59 21.61
CA ARG A 9 -31.15 43.38 23.04
C ARG A 9 -31.41 42.02 23.72
N ARG A 10 -30.33 41.30 24.06
CA ARG A 10 -29.53 41.24 25.32
C ARG A 10 -30.08 40.19 26.30
N THR A 11 -29.28 39.19 26.66
CA THR A 11 -28.60 38.96 27.97
C THR A 11 -27.61 37.78 27.77
N ALA A 12 -26.28 37.86 27.95
CA ALA A 12 -25.42 37.95 29.15
C ALA A 12 -25.70 36.82 30.20
N CYS A 13 -24.96 35.70 30.23
CA CYS A 13 -23.67 35.39 30.96
C CYS A 13 -23.94 34.44 32.19
N PRO A 14 -22.95 33.81 32.88
CA PRO A 14 -22.15 32.62 32.50
C PRO A 14 -22.05 31.54 33.66
N PRO A 15 -20.91 30.86 33.99
CA PRO A 15 -20.83 29.39 34.11
C PRO A 15 -20.56 28.83 35.53
N THR A 16 -20.66 27.50 35.72
CA THR A 16 -20.04 26.76 36.85
C THR A 16 -19.80 25.30 36.41
N ASN A 17 -18.66 24.61 36.50
CA ASN A 17 -17.53 24.41 37.43
C ASN A 17 -17.56 23.00 38.07
N ARG A 18 -16.47 22.25 37.79
CA ARG A 18 -15.74 21.27 38.66
C ARG A 18 -16.26 19.85 38.94
N HIS A 19 -15.35 18.94 38.56
CA HIS A 19 -14.74 17.84 39.32
C HIS A 19 -15.63 16.86 40.10
N LEU A 20 -15.54 15.58 39.71
CA LEU A 20 -15.40 14.50 40.68
C LEU A 20 -14.42 13.43 40.17
N PHE A 21 -13.31 13.30 40.91
CA PHE A 21 -12.43 12.15 40.94
C PHE A 21 -13.13 11.00 41.67
N HIS A 22 -13.10 9.78 41.10
CA HIS A 22 -13.16 8.57 41.91
C HIS A 22 -12.18 7.51 41.40
N ARG A 23 -11.29 7.11 42.32
CA ARG A 23 -10.41 5.95 42.27
C ARG A 23 -11.25 4.67 42.22
N ALA A 24 -10.87 3.72 41.38
CA ALA A 24 -11.14 2.31 41.63
C ALA A 24 -9.91 1.48 41.26
N ALA A 25 -9.54 0.60 42.18
CA ALA A 25 -8.29 -0.13 42.26
C ALA A 25 -8.31 -1.44 41.46
N LEU A 26 -7.10 -1.85 41.06
CA LEU A 26 -6.53 -3.21 41.03
C LEU A 26 -7.49 -4.41 40.94
N LEU A 27 -7.33 -5.22 39.89
CA LEU A 27 -7.23 -6.68 39.97
C LEU A 27 -6.66 -7.21 38.63
N ALA A 28 -5.47 -7.80 38.68
CA ALA A 28 -4.85 -8.52 37.58
C ALA A 28 -5.11 -10.03 37.73
N PRO A 29 -5.34 -10.79 36.65
CA PRO A 29 -5.26 -12.25 36.70
C PRO A 29 -3.86 -12.73 36.34
N SER A 30 -3.30 -13.52 37.25
CA SER A 30 -2.09 -14.32 37.11
C SER A 30 -2.35 -15.52 36.20
N HIS A 31 -1.61 -15.61 35.08
CA HIS A 31 -1.50 -16.85 34.31
C HIS A 31 -0.12 -17.49 34.51
N VAL A 32 -0.17 -18.69 35.09
CA VAL A 32 0.92 -19.61 35.32
C VAL A 32 1.25 -20.32 34.01
N PHE A 33 2.49 -20.24 33.54
CA PHE A 33 3.04 -21.08 32.47
C PHE A 33 3.73 -22.31 33.10
N PRO A 34 3.43 -23.55 32.65
CA PRO A 34 4.23 -24.70 33.03
C PRO A 34 5.45 -24.82 32.11
N SER A 35 6.59 -25.08 32.74
CA SER A 35 7.91 -25.33 32.15
C SER A 35 8.00 -26.71 31.51
N ILE A 36 8.61 -26.79 30.32
CA ILE A 36 8.96 -28.04 29.62
C ILE A 36 10.47 -28.30 29.82
N PRO A 37 10.91 -29.51 30.22
CA PRO A 37 12.31 -29.78 30.50
C PRO A 37 13.15 -30.03 29.24
N SER A 38 14.41 -29.60 29.33
CA SER A 38 15.52 -29.79 28.42
C SER A 38 15.85 -31.28 28.21
N VAL A 39 16.00 -31.71 26.95
CA VAL A 39 16.52 -33.03 26.59
C VAL A 39 18.01 -32.92 26.23
N SER A 40 18.85 -33.56 27.03
CA SER A 40 20.29 -33.68 26.81
C SER A 40 20.61 -34.65 25.69
N HIS A 41 21.50 -34.24 24.77
CA HIS A 41 22.13 -35.11 23.79
C HIS A 41 23.08 -36.11 24.48
N THR A 42 22.86 -37.41 24.26
CA THR A 42 23.87 -38.44 24.52
C THR A 42 24.31 -39.03 23.19
N LEU A 43 25.60 -38.83 22.87
CA LEU A 43 26.31 -39.46 21.76
C LEU A 43 26.68 -40.89 22.16
N ILE A 44 26.25 -41.89 21.38
CA ILE A 44 26.89 -43.21 21.35
C ILE A 44 27.09 -43.59 19.88
N ALA A 45 28.35 -43.78 19.51
CA ALA A 45 28.80 -44.28 18.23
C ALA A 45 28.75 -45.81 18.21
N HIS A 46 28.36 -46.42 17.08
CA HIS A 46 28.85 -47.71 16.59
C HIS A 46 28.55 -47.84 15.07
N GLN A 47 29.58 -48.18 14.27
CA GLN A 47 29.48 -48.66 12.89
C GLN A 47 29.53 -50.22 12.88
N PRO A 48 29.57 -50.91 11.71
CA PRO A 48 28.45 -51.19 10.81
C PRO A 48 28.25 -52.71 10.61
N HIS A 49 27.07 -53.15 10.18
CA HIS A 49 26.94 -54.44 9.51
C HIS A 49 25.95 -54.36 8.35
N ALA A 50 26.40 -54.89 7.20
CA ALA A 50 25.66 -54.99 5.96
C ALA A 50 24.72 -56.20 5.97
N SER A 51 23.50 -56.02 5.47
CA SER A 51 22.80 -57.04 4.68
C SER A 51 21.60 -56.47 3.94
N SER A 52 21.45 -56.95 2.71
CA SER A 52 20.51 -56.63 1.65
C SER A 52 19.02 -56.81 1.96
N SER A 53 18.22 -56.07 1.19
CA SER A 53 16.96 -56.46 0.51
C SER A 53 15.72 -55.64 0.90
N GLY A 54 14.96 -55.24 -0.14
CA GLY A 54 13.60 -54.72 -0.01
C GLY A 54 13.43 -53.20 -0.18
N LYS A 55 13.46 -52.70 -1.41
CA LYS A 55 12.85 -51.39 -1.73
C LYS A 55 11.34 -51.53 -1.63
N VAL A 56 10.76 -51.11 -0.52
CA VAL A 56 9.35 -50.73 -0.44
C VAL A 56 9.31 -49.25 -0.75
N SER A 57 8.71 -48.86 -1.87
CA SER A 57 8.47 -47.44 -2.16
C SER A 57 7.37 -46.96 -1.23
N GLU A 58 7.75 -46.24 -0.18
CA GLU A 58 6.81 -45.42 0.58
C GLU A 58 6.23 -44.38 -0.37
N PHE A 59 4.94 -44.54 -0.68
CA PHE A 59 4.12 -43.48 -1.24
C PHE A 59 4.10 -42.35 -0.21
N HIS A 60 4.95 -41.34 -0.42
CA HIS A 60 4.78 -40.05 0.22
C HIS A 60 3.50 -39.42 -0.34
N THR A 61 2.39 -39.64 0.36
CA THR A 61 1.16 -38.88 0.15
C THR A 61 1.43 -37.47 0.65
N THR A 62 2.03 -36.63 -0.21
CA THR A 62 2.12 -35.20 0.04
C THR A 62 0.70 -34.68 0.10
N THR A 63 0.18 -34.42 1.29
CA THR A 63 -1.04 -33.62 1.48
C THR A 63 -0.74 -32.22 0.96
N HIS A 64 -0.94 -32.01 -0.34
CA HIS A 64 -1.01 -30.67 -0.90
C HIS A 64 -2.20 -29.97 -0.25
N ASN A 65 -1.95 -28.81 0.36
CA ASN A 65 -2.99 -27.99 0.96
C ASN A 65 -4.03 -27.63 -0.12
N ALA A 66 -5.19 -28.27 -0.07
CA ALA A 66 -6.24 -28.18 -1.09
C ALA A 66 -7.15 -26.94 -0.94
N SER A 67 -6.67 -25.90 -0.28
CA SER A 67 -7.45 -24.69 0.00
C SER A 67 -6.78 -23.46 -0.63
N SER A 68 -7.59 -22.64 -1.30
CA SER A 68 -7.20 -21.29 -1.73
C SER A 68 -6.81 -20.36 -0.57
N HIS A 69 -7.03 -20.77 0.68
CA HIS A 69 -6.68 -20.04 1.89
C HIS A 69 -5.39 -20.53 2.57
N ALA A 70 -4.66 -21.47 1.96
CA ALA A 70 -3.37 -21.92 2.51
C ALA A 70 -2.35 -20.76 2.50
N PRO A 71 -1.66 -20.47 3.63
CA PRO A 71 -0.69 -19.38 3.67
C PRO A 71 0.49 -19.70 2.76
N MET A 72 0.92 -18.71 1.96
CA MET A 72 2.12 -18.86 1.14
C MET A 72 3.36 -19.10 2.02
N SER A 73 4.25 -19.99 1.61
CA SER A 73 5.55 -20.15 2.28
C SER A 73 6.41 -18.92 2.02
N PHE A 74 6.73 -18.17 3.07
CA PHE A 74 7.39 -16.86 2.99
C PHE A 74 8.92 -16.93 3.09
N SER A 75 9.53 -18.12 3.04
CA SER A 75 10.97 -18.30 3.27
C SER A 75 11.88 -17.61 2.24
N ASP A 76 11.38 -17.29 1.04
CA ASP A 76 12.18 -16.78 -0.08
C ASP A 76 11.59 -15.55 -0.79
N LEU A 77 10.81 -14.70 -0.11
CA LEU A 77 10.14 -13.58 -0.79
C LEU A 77 11.10 -12.59 -1.48
N SER A 78 12.34 -12.44 -1.01
CA SER A 78 13.36 -11.59 -1.65
C SER A 78 14.76 -11.94 -1.14
N THR A 79 15.70 -12.23 -2.04
CA THR A 79 17.13 -12.43 -1.72
C THR A 79 17.95 -11.15 -1.83
N ARG A 80 17.31 -10.04 -2.22
CA ARG A 80 17.96 -8.74 -2.43
C ARG A 80 18.31 -8.08 -1.08
N LYS A 81 19.41 -7.32 -1.05
CA LYS A 81 19.76 -6.52 0.13
C LYS A 81 18.74 -5.41 0.33
N LYS A 82 18.46 -5.08 1.60
CA LYS A 82 17.58 -3.96 1.96
C LYS A 82 18.13 -2.64 1.42
N VAL A 83 17.32 -1.90 0.67
CA VAL A 83 17.58 -0.52 0.26
C VAL A 83 17.37 0.38 1.47
N THR A 84 18.38 1.18 1.77
CA THR A 84 18.39 2.15 2.87
C THR A 84 18.57 3.55 2.32
N ILE A 85 18.33 4.57 3.16
CA ILE A 85 18.66 5.96 2.82
C ILE A 85 20.12 6.13 2.35
N ASN A 86 21.06 5.39 2.95
CA ASN A 86 22.46 5.39 2.54
C ASN A 86 22.69 4.70 1.19
N THR A 87 21.85 3.73 0.83
CA THR A 87 21.89 3.10 -0.50
C THR A 87 21.45 4.12 -1.55
N ILE A 88 20.33 4.79 -1.32
CA ILE A 88 19.80 5.83 -2.21
C ILE A 88 20.80 6.99 -2.38
N ARG A 89 21.40 7.46 -1.28
CA ARG A 89 22.44 8.50 -1.33
C ARG A 89 23.64 8.09 -2.18
N LYS A 90 24.11 6.84 -2.03
CA LYS A 90 25.21 6.30 -2.85
C LYS A 90 24.84 6.18 -4.33
N MET A 91 23.60 5.85 -4.65
CA MET A 91 23.13 5.83 -6.04
C MET A 91 23.20 7.24 -6.63
N TYR A 92 22.69 8.23 -5.89
CA TYR A 92 22.76 9.64 -6.29
C TYR A 92 24.21 10.12 -6.50
N GLU A 93 25.10 9.89 -5.53
CA GLU A 93 26.53 10.25 -5.62
C GLU A 93 27.26 9.59 -6.81
N LYS A 94 26.78 8.43 -7.27
CA LYS A 94 27.32 7.71 -8.43
C LYS A 94 26.63 8.06 -9.75
N GLY A 95 25.57 8.86 -9.72
CA GLY A 95 24.72 9.10 -10.90
C GLY A 95 23.90 7.88 -11.34
N GLU A 96 23.73 6.89 -10.48
CA GLU A 96 22.86 5.74 -10.73
C GLU A 96 21.39 6.14 -10.52
N LYS A 97 20.54 5.87 -11.52
CA LYS A 97 19.14 6.31 -11.49
C LYS A 97 18.34 5.52 -10.46
N ILE A 98 17.62 6.24 -9.61
CA ILE A 98 16.75 5.65 -8.58
C ILE A 98 15.41 5.27 -9.21
N THR A 99 15.00 4.02 -9.07
CA THR A 99 13.68 3.56 -9.51
C THR A 99 12.66 3.64 -8.38
N MET A 100 11.52 4.26 -8.66
CA MET A 100 10.43 4.39 -7.71
C MET A 100 9.10 4.00 -8.37
N LEU A 101 8.24 3.28 -7.65
CA LEU A 101 6.95 2.84 -8.17
C LEU A 101 5.91 2.83 -7.06
N THR A 102 4.67 3.22 -7.38
CA THR A 102 3.61 3.14 -6.38
C THR A 102 3.18 1.69 -6.11
N ALA A 103 2.64 1.42 -4.92
CA ALA A 103 1.95 0.18 -4.58
C ALA A 103 0.80 0.51 -3.60
N HIS A 104 -0.24 -0.31 -3.60
CA HIS A 104 -1.46 -0.06 -2.83
C HIS A 104 -1.90 -1.26 -1.98
N ASP A 105 -1.37 -2.45 -2.22
CA ASP A 105 -1.72 -3.66 -1.49
C ASP A 105 -0.55 -4.65 -1.41
N PHE A 106 -0.80 -5.81 -0.81
CA PHE A 106 0.22 -6.84 -0.67
C PHE A 106 0.75 -7.34 -2.03
N PRO A 107 -0.09 -7.76 -3.00
CA PRO A 107 0.38 -8.21 -4.31
C PRO A 107 1.18 -7.15 -5.10
N SER A 108 0.70 -5.91 -5.15
CA SER A 108 1.39 -4.81 -5.84
C SER A 108 2.76 -4.50 -5.22
N GLY A 109 2.83 -4.49 -3.88
CA GLY A 109 4.09 -4.31 -3.16
C GLY A 109 5.06 -5.45 -3.37
N LEU A 110 4.58 -6.69 -3.36
CA LEU A 110 5.39 -7.88 -3.64
C LEU A 110 5.97 -7.85 -5.06
N LEU A 111 5.14 -7.54 -6.06
CA LEU A 111 5.57 -7.40 -7.46
C LEU A 111 6.64 -6.33 -7.62
N ALA A 112 6.44 -5.15 -7.02
CA ALA A 112 7.43 -4.07 -7.09
C ALA A 112 8.77 -4.48 -6.43
N ASP A 113 8.72 -5.14 -5.28
CA ASP A 113 9.92 -5.59 -4.58
C ASP A 113 10.71 -6.66 -5.37
N GLN A 114 10.00 -7.63 -5.95
CA GLN A 114 10.58 -8.70 -6.76
C GLN A 114 11.10 -8.20 -8.10
N ALA A 115 10.49 -7.17 -8.68
CA ALA A 115 10.97 -6.50 -9.88
C ALA A 115 12.25 -5.65 -9.63
N GLY A 116 12.72 -5.57 -8.38
CA GLY A 116 13.96 -4.87 -8.04
C GLY A 116 13.81 -3.36 -7.87
N ILE A 117 12.60 -2.84 -7.70
CA ILE A 117 12.36 -1.40 -7.48
C ILE A 117 13.10 -0.92 -6.22
N ASP A 118 13.78 0.23 -6.29
CA ASP A 118 14.56 0.76 -5.18
C ASP A 118 13.67 1.34 -4.08
N VAL A 119 12.65 2.10 -4.49
CA VAL A 119 11.72 2.82 -3.61
C VAL A 119 10.28 2.45 -3.95
N VAL A 120 9.53 1.93 -2.98
CA VAL A 120 8.09 1.69 -3.13
C VAL A 120 7.33 2.80 -2.42
N LEU A 121 6.38 3.42 -3.11
CA LEU A 121 5.54 4.48 -2.58
C LEU A 121 4.10 4.00 -2.38
N VAL A 122 3.63 4.06 -1.14
CA VAL A 122 2.19 4.03 -0.88
C VAL A 122 1.69 5.47 -0.96
N GLY A 123 1.28 5.85 -2.17
CA GLY A 123 0.90 7.22 -2.48
C GLY A 123 -0.60 7.44 -2.39
N ASP A 124 -1.02 8.65 -2.01
CA ASP A 124 -2.43 9.04 -1.93
C ASP A 124 -3.18 8.96 -3.27
N SER A 125 -2.46 8.92 -4.40
CA SER A 125 -3.00 8.52 -5.71
C SER A 125 -3.86 7.25 -5.67
N LEU A 126 -3.63 6.36 -4.70
CA LEU A 126 -4.44 5.16 -4.46
C LEU A 126 -5.93 5.48 -4.23
N ALA A 127 -6.26 6.68 -3.73
CA ALA A 127 -7.62 7.17 -3.62
C ALA A 127 -8.36 7.03 -4.95
N MET A 128 -7.74 7.50 -6.02
CA MET A 128 -8.33 7.48 -7.35
C MET A 128 -8.14 6.12 -8.05
N VAL A 129 -6.91 5.59 -8.06
CA VAL A 129 -6.61 4.39 -8.86
C VAL A 129 -7.01 3.08 -8.19
N GLY A 130 -7.04 3.04 -6.85
CA GLY A 130 -7.31 1.84 -6.07
C GLY A 130 -8.68 1.85 -5.40
N LEU A 131 -9.14 3.01 -4.92
CA LEU A 131 -10.41 3.15 -4.19
C LEU A 131 -11.55 3.77 -5.02
N GLY A 132 -11.26 4.29 -6.22
CA GLY A 132 -12.27 4.89 -7.11
C GLY A 132 -12.85 6.21 -6.59
N MET A 133 -12.15 6.89 -5.68
CA MET A 133 -12.51 8.24 -5.21
C MET A 133 -12.30 9.27 -6.32
N GLU A 134 -13.00 10.40 -6.24
CA GLU A 134 -12.94 11.44 -7.28
C GLU A 134 -11.61 12.19 -7.28
N ASP A 135 -10.99 12.34 -6.11
CA ASP A 135 -9.68 12.98 -5.94
C ASP A 135 -8.89 12.39 -4.75
N THR A 136 -7.64 12.83 -4.60
CA THR A 136 -6.75 12.42 -3.52
C THR A 136 -7.11 12.99 -2.15
N ASN A 137 -8.03 13.95 -2.06
CA ASN A 137 -8.36 14.63 -0.81
C ASN A 137 -9.39 13.85 0.03
N GLN A 138 -10.07 12.87 -0.57
CA GLN A 138 -11.02 12.00 0.12
C GLN A 138 -10.36 10.95 1.01
N ILE A 139 -9.08 10.63 0.77
CA ILE A 139 -8.38 9.58 1.51
C ILE A 139 -7.95 10.04 2.90
N THR A 140 -8.14 9.17 3.89
CA THR A 140 -7.82 9.49 5.28
C THR A 140 -6.45 8.96 5.70
N LEU A 141 -5.93 9.45 6.82
CA LEU A 141 -4.72 8.90 7.43
C LEU A 141 -4.87 7.41 7.79
N ASP A 142 -6.05 6.97 8.22
CA ASP A 142 -6.27 5.57 8.57
C ASP A 142 -6.28 4.66 7.33
N ASP A 143 -6.77 5.14 6.19
CA ASP A 143 -6.65 4.44 4.91
C ASP A 143 -5.17 4.29 4.52
N MET A 144 -4.40 5.38 4.62
CA MET A 144 -2.96 5.35 4.33
C MET A 144 -2.22 4.38 5.26
N VAL A 145 -2.55 4.36 6.56
CA VAL A 145 -2.00 3.38 7.52
C VAL A 145 -2.37 1.94 7.12
N HIS A 146 -3.63 1.70 6.71
CA HIS A 146 -4.08 0.37 6.30
C HIS A 146 -3.30 -0.13 5.08
N HIS A 147 -3.25 0.66 4.01
CA HIS A 147 -2.59 0.29 2.77
C HIS A 147 -1.07 0.19 2.93
N SER A 148 -0.45 1.10 3.70
CA SER A 148 0.98 1.03 4.05
C SER A 148 1.33 -0.31 4.71
N ARG A 149 0.51 -0.73 5.69
CA ARG A 149 0.70 -2.02 6.36
C ARG A 149 0.47 -3.22 5.44
N ALA A 150 -0.43 -3.12 4.47
CA ALA A 150 -0.65 -4.18 3.49
C ALA A 150 0.57 -4.33 2.56
N VAL A 151 1.06 -3.22 2.01
CA VAL A 151 2.25 -3.17 1.15
C VAL A 151 3.50 -3.65 1.88
N ALA A 152 3.69 -3.23 3.13
CA ALA A 152 4.84 -3.63 3.95
C ALA A 152 4.98 -5.15 4.18
N ARG A 153 3.90 -5.93 4.00
CA ARG A 153 3.97 -7.40 4.06
C ARG A 153 4.69 -8.00 2.85
N GLY A 154 4.58 -7.34 1.69
CA GLY A 154 5.19 -7.75 0.42
C GLY A 154 6.57 -7.12 0.18
N VAL A 155 6.77 -5.88 0.63
CA VAL A 155 8.01 -5.14 0.42
C VAL A 155 9.07 -5.53 1.47
N ARG A 156 10.02 -6.39 1.06
CA ARG A 156 11.11 -6.85 1.95
C ARG A 156 12.39 -6.05 1.72
N SER A 157 12.72 -5.76 0.47
CA SER A 157 14.00 -5.15 0.09
C SER A 157 13.92 -3.66 -0.21
N ALA A 158 12.87 -3.18 -0.89
CA ALA A 158 12.76 -1.78 -1.29
C ALA A 158 12.61 -0.84 -0.07
N PHE A 159 12.95 0.42 -0.28
CA PHE A 159 12.75 1.50 0.70
C PHE A 159 11.28 1.93 0.64
N LEU A 160 10.54 1.71 1.73
CA LEU A 160 9.09 1.96 1.76
C LEU A 160 8.79 3.39 2.22
N VAL A 161 8.16 4.15 1.32
CA VAL A 161 7.67 5.51 1.56
C VAL A 161 6.14 5.49 1.63
N THR A 162 5.54 6.27 2.51
CA THR A 162 4.08 6.46 2.54
C THR A 162 3.72 7.93 2.59
N ASP A 163 2.72 8.33 1.83
CA ASP A 163 2.23 9.71 1.83
C ASP A 163 1.54 10.08 3.13
N LEU A 164 1.80 11.32 3.58
CA LEU A 164 0.90 12.03 4.47
C LEU A 164 -0.26 12.58 3.63
N PRO A 165 -1.50 12.13 3.85
CA PRO A 165 -2.63 12.61 3.07
C PRO A 165 -3.03 14.03 3.48
N MET A 166 -3.80 14.70 2.63
CA MET A 166 -4.34 16.03 2.93
C MET A 166 -5.06 16.06 4.29
N GLY A 167 -4.85 17.13 5.05
CA GLY A 167 -5.42 17.35 6.38
C GLY A 167 -4.66 16.69 7.53
N SER A 168 -3.62 15.91 7.24
CA SER A 168 -2.83 15.20 8.25
C SER A 168 -1.56 15.94 8.71
N TYR A 169 -1.16 17.02 8.03
CA TYR A 169 0.13 17.69 8.29
C TYR A 169 0.09 19.22 8.23
N GLU A 170 -1.00 19.81 7.77
CA GLU A 170 -1.12 21.22 7.45
C GLU A 170 -1.46 22.10 8.66
N LEU A 171 -2.05 21.54 9.72
CA LEU A 171 -2.46 22.34 10.88
C LEU A 171 -1.27 22.79 11.73
N SER A 172 -0.27 21.90 11.92
CA SER A 172 0.94 22.22 12.68
C SER A 172 2.04 21.17 12.46
N PRO A 173 3.32 21.52 12.71
CA PRO A 173 4.41 20.55 12.75
C PRO A 173 4.19 19.40 13.75
N GLN A 174 3.47 19.65 14.85
CA GLN A 174 3.15 18.63 15.86
C GLN A 174 2.13 17.62 15.33
N GLN A 175 1.08 18.08 14.64
CA GLN A 175 0.10 17.21 13.99
C GLN A 175 0.80 16.32 12.95
N ALA A 176 1.61 16.93 12.08
CA ALA A 176 2.34 16.20 11.05
C ALA A 176 3.26 15.12 11.62
N LEU A 177 3.93 15.41 12.74
CA LEU A 177 4.76 14.44 13.45
C LEU A 177 3.92 13.29 14.02
N GLN A 178 2.74 13.56 14.60
CA GLN A 178 1.83 12.50 15.06
C GLN A 178 1.38 11.59 13.90
N SER A 179 1.02 12.17 12.76
CA SER A 179 0.65 11.45 11.56
C SER A 179 1.82 10.61 11.01
N ALA A 180 3.03 11.17 10.97
CA ALA A 180 4.22 10.46 10.53
C ALA A 180 4.57 9.29 11.47
N ILE A 181 4.45 9.48 12.78
CA ILE A 181 4.62 8.40 13.78
C ILE A 181 3.58 7.28 13.54
N ALA A 182 2.32 7.62 13.25
CA ALA A 182 1.30 6.63 12.96
C ALA A 182 1.65 5.80 11.70
N LEU A 183 2.12 6.44 10.63
CA LEU A 183 2.57 5.75 9.42
C LEU A 183 3.78 4.83 9.67
N VAL A 184 4.74 5.25 10.49
CA VAL A 184 5.89 4.42 10.83
C VAL A 184 5.49 3.25 11.74
N GLN A 185 4.77 3.51 12.84
CA GLN A 185 4.46 2.50 13.84
C GLN A 185 3.38 1.52 13.38
N ARG A 186 2.27 2.03 12.86
CA ARG A 186 1.10 1.25 12.45
C ARG A 186 1.18 0.85 10.99
N GLY A 187 1.62 1.76 10.12
CA GLY A 187 1.77 1.54 8.67
C GLY A 187 3.04 0.77 8.30
N ARG A 188 4.08 0.76 9.16
CA ARG A 188 5.40 0.16 8.88
C ARG A 188 6.18 0.87 7.78
N ALA A 189 5.84 2.13 7.48
CA ALA A 189 6.61 2.96 6.58
C ALA A 189 8.04 3.19 7.11
N THR A 190 9.03 3.23 6.22
CA THR A 190 10.41 3.61 6.56
C THR A 190 10.61 5.13 6.46
N SER A 191 9.87 5.78 5.56
CA SER A 191 9.89 7.22 5.30
C SER A 191 8.47 7.70 5.05
N VAL A 192 8.24 9.00 5.27
CA VAL A 192 7.00 9.66 4.84
C VAL A 192 7.26 10.57 3.64
N LYS A 193 6.24 10.82 2.81
CA LYS A 193 6.24 11.85 1.77
C LYS A 193 5.27 12.98 2.15
N ILE A 194 5.67 14.22 1.90
CA ILE A 194 4.89 15.43 2.22
C ILE A 194 4.92 16.41 1.05
N GLU A 195 3.77 17.02 0.74
CA GLU A 195 3.66 18.00 -0.34
C GLU A 195 3.81 19.43 0.17
N GLY A 196 4.58 20.24 -0.55
CA GLY A 196 4.77 21.65 -0.27
C GLY A 196 6.22 22.09 -0.37
N GLY A 197 6.37 23.40 -0.58
CA GLY A 197 7.67 24.06 -0.70
C GLY A 197 8.14 24.65 0.63
N LYS A 198 8.59 25.90 0.58
CA LYS A 198 9.13 26.62 1.73
C LYS A 198 8.18 26.68 2.92
N GLU A 199 6.87 26.70 2.68
CA GLU A 199 5.85 26.78 3.71
C GLU A 199 5.77 25.55 4.63
N VAL A 200 6.14 24.35 4.13
CA VAL A 200 6.17 23.11 4.93
C VAL A 200 7.56 22.77 5.47
N ALA A 201 8.60 23.56 5.16
CA ALA A 201 9.95 23.34 5.65
C ALA A 201 10.05 23.24 7.19
N PRO A 202 9.35 24.05 8.00
CA PRO A 202 9.33 23.87 9.46
C PRO A 202 8.75 22.51 9.89
N THR A 203 7.74 22.02 9.16
CA THR A 203 7.13 20.71 9.39
C THR A 203 8.09 19.57 9.04
N ILE A 204 8.76 19.64 7.88
CA ILE A 204 9.79 18.67 7.47
C ILE A 204 10.88 18.59 8.53
N LYS A 205 11.40 19.76 8.95
CA LYS A 205 12.45 19.84 9.97
C LYS A 205 12.04 19.20 11.29
N ASN A 206 10.78 19.39 11.72
CA ASN A 206 10.28 18.79 12.95
C ASN A 206 10.23 17.25 12.87
N ILE A 207 9.80 16.71 11.72
CA ILE A 207 9.74 15.26 11.49
C ILE A 207 11.15 14.65 11.41
N THR A 208 12.05 15.27 10.64
CA THR A 208 13.41 14.76 10.42
C THR A 208 14.25 14.82 11.70
N THR A 209 14.08 15.85 12.54
CA THR A 209 14.76 15.97 13.85
C THR A 209 14.38 14.82 14.80
N MET A 210 13.19 14.22 14.63
CA MET A 210 12.76 13.05 15.40
C MET A 210 13.21 11.72 14.79
N GLY A 211 14.03 11.76 13.74
CA GLY A 211 14.62 10.58 13.10
C GLY A 211 13.75 9.88 12.07
N ILE A 212 12.64 10.49 11.64
CA ILE A 212 11.79 9.96 10.56
C ILE A 212 12.26 10.57 9.22
N PRO A 213 12.74 9.77 8.25
CA PRO A 213 13.10 10.26 6.93
C PRO A 213 11.89 10.87 6.20
N VAL A 214 12.12 11.98 5.51
CA VAL A 214 11.10 12.69 4.72
C VAL A 214 11.53 12.81 3.26
N LEU A 215 10.63 12.41 2.36
CA LEU A 215 10.68 12.73 0.93
C LEU A 215 9.80 13.96 0.69
N GLY A 216 10.37 15.06 0.20
CA GLY A 216 9.59 16.22 -0.19
C GLY A 216 8.80 15.99 -1.49
N HIS A 217 7.82 16.84 -1.79
CA HIS A 217 7.15 16.88 -3.08
C HIS A 217 6.82 18.34 -3.45
N ILE A 218 7.42 18.82 -4.54
CA ILE A 218 7.22 20.16 -5.09
C ILE A 218 6.91 20.11 -6.59
N GLY A 219 6.52 21.25 -7.17
CA GLY A 219 5.96 21.32 -8.51
C GLY A 219 4.44 21.26 -8.43
N LEU A 220 3.81 20.42 -9.24
CA LEU A 220 2.38 20.17 -9.12
C LEU A 220 2.14 19.27 -7.90
N THR A 221 1.44 19.78 -6.88
CA THR A 221 1.07 19.02 -5.68
C THR A 221 -0.42 18.71 -5.72
N PRO A 222 -0.84 17.47 -6.09
CA PRO A 222 -2.25 17.09 -6.28
C PRO A 222 -3.18 17.45 -5.13
N GLN A 223 -2.72 17.37 -3.87
CA GLN A 223 -3.54 17.72 -2.71
C GLN A 223 -4.00 19.19 -2.73
N ARG A 224 -3.24 20.04 -3.43
CA ARG A 224 -3.52 21.47 -3.62
C ARG A 224 -4.17 21.79 -4.96
N GLN A 225 -4.69 20.82 -5.70
CA GLN A 225 -5.27 21.01 -7.04
C GLN A 225 -6.28 22.16 -7.12
N GLY A 226 -7.12 22.33 -6.10
CA GLY A 226 -8.12 23.41 -6.06
C GLY A 226 -7.48 24.81 -6.04
N SER A 227 -6.36 24.97 -5.34
CA SER A 227 -5.61 26.24 -5.29
C SER A 227 -4.75 26.47 -6.53
N LEU A 228 -4.32 25.39 -7.19
CA LEU A 228 -3.49 25.42 -8.40
C LEU A 228 -4.32 25.55 -9.69
N GLY A 229 -5.65 25.48 -9.61
CA GLY A 229 -6.54 25.51 -10.78
C GLY A 229 -6.53 24.21 -11.58
N GLY A 230 -6.28 23.07 -10.92
CA GLY A 230 -6.21 21.74 -11.51
C GLY A 230 -4.78 21.25 -11.78
N PHE A 231 -4.67 20.19 -12.58
CA PHE A 231 -3.41 19.53 -12.91
C PHE A 231 -2.63 20.25 -14.01
N VAL A 232 -2.06 21.41 -13.67
CA VAL A 232 -1.34 22.28 -14.61
C VAL A 232 0.17 22.14 -14.43
N VAL A 233 0.89 22.09 -15.55
CA VAL A 233 2.37 22.12 -15.59
C VAL A 233 2.90 23.37 -14.90
N GLN A 234 3.84 23.19 -13.96
CA GLN A 234 4.44 24.25 -13.16
C GLN A 234 5.76 24.78 -13.77
N SER A 235 6.25 25.92 -13.27
CA SER A 235 7.60 26.43 -13.58
C SER A 235 7.90 26.64 -15.07
N LYS A 236 6.93 27.14 -15.85
CA LYS A 236 7.09 27.45 -17.28
C LYS A 236 7.90 28.72 -17.57
N THR A 237 8.20 29.52 -16.57
CA THR A 237 8.93 30.79 -16.70
C THR A 237 10.11 30.83 -15.75
N ALA A 238 11.14 31.61 -16.06
CA ALA A 238 12.30 31.76 -15.17
C ALA A 238 11.91 32.21 -13.76
N ALA A 239 10.93 33.11 -13.61
CA ALA A 239 10.43 33.55 -12.30
C ALA A 239 9.78 32.41 -11.50
N SER A 240 8.93 31.59 -12.15
CA SER A 240 8.30 30.44 -11.49
C SER A 240 9.28 29.28 -11.24
N ALA A 241 10.31 29.12 -12.07
CA ALA A 241 11.41 28.20 -11.82
C ALA A 241 12.32 28.66 -10.66
N SER A 242 12.55 29.97 -10.52
CA SER A 242 13.28 30.53 -9.37
C SER A 242 12.55 30.28 -8.05
N LYS A 243 11.21 30.36 -8.04
CA LYS A 243 10.38 29.98 -6.90
C LYS A 243 10.53 28.48 -6.58
N LEU A 244 10.43 27.62 -7.59
CA LEU A 244 10.62 26.17 -7.44
C LEU A 244 12.00 25.84 -6.83
N LEU A 245 13.07 26.49 -7.29
CA LEU A 245 14.41 26.32 -6.72
C LEU A 245 14.46 26.78 -5.26
N SER A 246 13.82 27.89 -4.92
CA SER A 246 13.73 28.37 -3.53
C SER A 246 12.99 27.37 -2.63
N ASP A 247 11.91 26.77 -3.13
CA ASP A 247 11.15 25.73 -2.44
C ASP A 247 12.00 24.46 -2.26
N ALA A 248 12.71 24.04 -3.32
CA ALA A 248 13.60 22.88 -3.29
C ALA A 248 14.73 23.03 -2.25
N LEU A 249 15.40 24.19 -2.23
CA LEU A 249 16.44 24.49 -1.26
C LEU A 249 15.88 24.49 0.17
N ALA A 250 14.71 25.09 0.39
CA ALA A 250 14.07 25.09 1.72
C ALA A 250 13.71 23.67 2.21
N VAL A 251 13.25 22.80 1.30
CA VAL A 251 12.97 21.39 1.59
C VAL A 251 14.27 20.62 1.90
N GLN A 252 15.33 20.86 1.15
CA GLN A 252 16.66 20.28 1.40
C GLN A 252 17.20 20.72 2.78
N ASP A 253 17.20 22.02 3.06
CA ASP A 253 17.71 22.59 4.30
C ASP A 253 16.92 22.13 5.54
N ALA A 254 15.65 21.77 5.36
CA ALA A 254 14.82 21.16 6.39
C ALA A 254 15.18 19.70 6.70
N GLY A 255 16.07 19.08 5.91
CA GLY A 255 16.59 17.73 6.14
C GLY A 255 15.86 16.63 5.39
N ALA A 256 15.09 16.95 4.33
CA ALA A 256 14.55 15.94 3.44
C ALA A 256 15.70 15.12 2.80
N TRP A 257 15.51 13.82 2.60
CA TRP A 257 16.53 12.97 1.97
C TRP A 257 16.52 13.04 0.45
N GLY A 258 15.43 13.55 -0.12
CA GLY A 258 15.20 13.75 -1.53
C GLY A 258 13.88 14.48 -1.73
N MET A 259 13.47 14.70 -2.98
CA MET A 259 12.15 15.24 -3.30
C MET A 259 11.59 14.74 -4.62
N VAL A 260 10.28 14.67 -4.73
CA VAL A 260 9.58 14.50 -6.00
C VAL A 260 9.45 15.85 -6.71
N LEU A 261 9.71 15.87 -8.01
CA LEU A 261 9.39 16.98 -8.92
C LEU A 261 8.29 16.51 -9.88
N GLU A 262 7.08 17.09 -9.76
CA GLU A 262 5.93 16.70 -10.58
C GLU A 262 5.53 17.78 -11.58
N ALA A 263 5.33 17.36 -12.84
CA ALA A 263 4.86 18.19 -13.95
C ALA A 263 5.65 19.51 -14.14
N VAL A 264 6.98 19.39 -14.14
CA VAL A 264 7.94 20.50 -14.36
C VAL A 264 8.62 20.32 -15.74
N PRO A 265 8.84 21.38 -16.55
CA PRO A 265 9.61 21.28 -17.78
C PRO A 265 10.98 20.64 -17.57
N ALA A 266 11.40 19.75 -18.48
CA ALA A 266 12.59 18.91 -18.32
C ALA A 266 13.87 19.71 -18.04
N ASP A 267 14.09 20.82 -18.77
CA ASP A 267 15.26 21.68 -18.56
C ASP A 267 15.26 22.33 -17.18
N MET A 268 14.10 22.76 -16.69
CA MET A 268 13.98 23.37 -15.37
C MET A 268 14.20 22.34 -14.26
N ALA A 269 13.65 21.13 -14.40
CA ALA A 269 13.85 20.05 -13.45
C ALA A 269 15.31 19.58 -13.41
N ARG A 270 15.99 19.54 -14.55
CA ARG A 270 17.43 19.25 -14.64
C ARG A 270 18.25 20.30 -13.90
N LEU A 271 18.03 21.59 -14.17
CA LEU A 271 18.75 22.68 -13.51
C LEU A 271 18.51 22.70 -11.99
N VAL A 272 17.29 22.42 -11.54
CA VAL A 272 17.00 22.26 -10.10
C VAL A 272 17.74 21.05 -9.53
N THR A 273 17.77 19.92 -10.23
CA THR A 273 18.47 18.71 -9.78
C THR A 273 19.97 18.92 -9.65
N GLU A 274 20.58 19.65 -10.58
CA GLU A 274 22.01 19.99 -10.57
C GLU A 274 22.39 20.96 -9.45
N ALA A 275 21.43 21.74 -8.92
CA ALA A 275 21.64 22.72 -7.86
C ALA A 275 21.48 22.17 -6.44
N LEU A 276 21.02 20.93 -6.28
CA LEU A 276 20.74 20.29 -5.00
C LEU A 276 21.83 19.27 -4.62
N ASP A 277 21.92 18.97 -3.33
CA ASP A 277 22.79 17.93 -2.75
C ASP A 277 22.03 16.63 -2.43
N ILE A 278 20.72 16.60 -2.69
CA ILE A 278 19.83 15.46 -2.46
C ILE A 278 19.16 15.02 -3.78
N PRO A 279 18.85 13.72 -3.93
CA PRO A 279 18.22 13.22 -5.15
C PRO A 279 16.84 13.81 -5.41
N THR A 280 16.55 14.05 -6.69
CA THR A 280 15.21 14.38 -7.19
C THR A 280 14.60 13.15 -7.88
N ILE A 281 13.30 12.92 -7.67
CA ILE A 281 12.53 11.87 -8.34
C ILE A 281 11.50 12.53 -9.26
N GLY A 282 11.62 12.32 -10.56
CA GLY A 282 10.76 12.94 -11.55
C GLY A 282 9.47 12.16 -11.79
N ILE A 283 8.37 12.89 -11.99
CA ILE A 283 7.15 12.38 -12.63
C ILE A 283 6.60 13.45 -13.56
N GLY A 284 6.77 13.24 -14.87
CA GLY A 284 6.57 14.29 -15.85
C GLY A 284 7.55 15.47 -15.72
N ALA A 285 8.76 15.19 -15.22
CA ALA A 285 9.85 16.16 -15.04
C ALA A 285 11.06 15.92 -15.96
N GLY A 286 10.93 15.04 -16.96
CA GLY A 286 12.03 14.65 -17.86
C GLY A 286 13.08 13.76 -17.19
N GLU A 287 14.06 13.32 -17.97
CA GLU A 287 15.11 12.37 -17.57
C GLU A 287 16.25 13.00 -16.73
N GLY A 288 16.26 14.33 -16.63
CA GLY A 288 17.29 15.10 -15.92
C GLY A 288 17.27 14.95 -14.39
N THR A 289 16.25 14.34 -13.80
CA THR A 289 16.15 14.07 -12.36
C THR A 289 16.99 12.85 -11.94
N SER A 290 17.31 12.72 -10.66
CA SER A 290 18.10 11.59 -10.11
C SER A 290 17.40 10.23 -10.21
N GLY A 291 16.08 10.22 -10.31
CA GLY A 291 15.26 9.02 -10.46
C GLY A 291 13.90 9.32 -11.07
N GLN A 292 13.04 8.31 -11.17
CA GLN A 292 11.70 8.43 -11.75
C GLN A 292 10.68 7.67 -10.91
N VAL A 293 9.45 8.21 -10.84
CA VAL A 293 8.28 7.53 -10.26
C VAL A 293 7.12 7.51 -11.24
N LEU A 294 6.38 6.40 -11.26
CA LEU A 294 5.07 6.29 -11.92
C LEU A 294 4.06 5.63 -10.99
N VAL A 295 2.78 5.90 -11.25
CA VAL A 295 1.68 5.15 -10.66
C VAL A 295 1.64 3.77 -11.31
N GLN A 296 1.73 2.71 -10.51
CA GLN A 296 1.86 1.34 -11.01
C GLN A 296 0.65 0.90 -11.85
N ILE A 297 -0.56 1.25 -11.42
CA ILE A 297 -1.80 0.95 -12.17
C ILE A 297 -1.77 1.62 -13.55
N ASP A 298 -1.27 2.85 -13.62
CA ASP A 298 -1.21 3.63 -14.86
C ASP A 298 -0.20 3.03 -15.85
N MET A 299 0.99 2.68 -15.36
CA MET A 299 2.04 2.11 -16.21
C MET A 299 1.76 0.66 -16.63
N LEU A 300 1.02 -0.12 -15.82
CA LEU A 300 0.56 -1.46 -16.17
C LEU A 300 -0.69 -1.49 -17.06
N GLY A 301 -1.33 -0.33 -17.29
CA GLY A 301 -2.57 -0.31 -18.07
C GLY A 301 -3.73 -1.02 -17.39
N ASN A 302 -3.82 -1.00 -16.06
CA ASN A 302 -4.88 -1.69 -15.31
C ASN A 302 -6.12 -0.77 -15.11
N PHE A 303 -6.72 -0.33 -16.21
CA PHE A 303 -7.91 0.51 -16.25
C PHE A 303 -8.62 0.35 -17.60
N PRO A 304 -9.93 0.67 -17.69
CA PRO A 304 -10.66 0.54 -18.94
C PRO A 304 -10.10 1.42 -20.06
N SER A 305 -10.23 0.94 -21.30
CA SER A 305 -9.87 1.71 -22.49
C SER A 305 -10.57 3.08 -22.52
N GLY A 306 -9.85 4.12 -22.95
CA GLY A 306 -10.39 5.48 -23.06
C GLY A 306 -10.26 6.32 -21.78
N ARG A 307 -9.77 5.76 -20.66
CA ARG A 307 -9.35 6.55 -19.50
C ARG A 307 -8.29 7.56 -19.93
N PHE A 308 -8.43 8.80 -19.47
CA PHE A 308 -7.38 9.82 -19.64
C PHE A 308 -6.10 9.37 -18.93
N LEU A 309 -4.99 9.38 -19.67
CA LEU A 309 -3.68 9.09 -19.15
C LEU A 309 -2.80 10.34 -19.29
N PRO A 310 -2.13 10.81 -18.23
CA PRO A 310 -1.24 11.95 -18.33
C PRO A 310 -0.14 11.70 -19.37
N LYS A 311 0.23 12.75 -20.12
CA LYS A 311 1.20 12.66 -21.23
C LYS A 311 2.57 12.07 -20.84
N PHE A 312 2.93 12.13 -19.56
CA PHE A 312 4.20 11.65 -19.03
C PHE A 312 4.21 10.15 -18.73
N VAL A 313 3.05 9.49 -18.77
CA VAL A 313 2.97 8.06 -18.49
C VAL A 313 3.25 7.28 -19.75
N LYS A 314 4.19 6.33 -19.64
CA LYS A 314 4.35 5.24 -20.60
C LYS A 314 3.58 4.03 -20.11
N LYS A 315 2.64 3.54 -20.93
CA LYS A 315 1.97 2.25 -20.71
C LYS A 315 2.88 1.12 -21.18
N TYR A 316 3.29 0.24 -20.28
CA TYR A 316 4.18 -0.89 -20.55
C TYR A 316 3.42 -2.18 -20.93
N THR A 317 2.16 -2.31 -20.53
CA THR A 317 1.29 -3.43 -20.89
C THR A 317 -0.20 -3.04 -20.73
N ASP A 318 -1.12 -3.97 -20.96
CA ASP A 318 -2.56 -3.79 -20.78
C ASP A 318 -3.15 -4.89 -19.89
N VAL A 319 -2.92 -4.75 -18.58
CA VAL A 319 -3.43 -5.73 -17.59
C VAL A 319 -4.95 -5.78 -17.57
N PHE A 320 -5.63 -4.67 -17.86
CA PHE A 320 -7.08 -4.63 -17.84
C PHE A 320 -7.69 -5.54 -18.90
N GLU A 321 -7.25 -5.43 -20.16
CA GLU A 321 -7.79 -6.29 -21.22
C GLU A 321 -7.43 -7.75 -21.02
N VAL A 322 -6.24 -8.06 -20.52
CA VAL A 322 -5.85 -9.45 -20.19
C VAL A 322 -6.77 -10.00 -19.10
N SER A 323 -6.99 -9.25 -18.03
CA SER A 323 -7.86 -9.67 -16.92
C SER A 323 -9.31 -9.79 -17.37
N ARG A 324 -9.81 -8.84 -18.17
CA ARG A 324 -11.17 -8.85 -18.71
C ARG A 324 -11.44 -10.09 -19.56
N LYS A 325 -10.47 -10.48 -20.40
CA LYS A 325 -10.56 -11.70 -21.21
C LYS A 325 -10.61 -12.95 -20.34
N ALA A 326 -9.68 -13.10 -19.39
CA ALA A 326 -9.65 -14.26 -18.49
C ALA A 326 -10.95 -14.40 -17.66
N ILE A 327 -11.48 -13.29 -17.14
CA ILE A 327 -12.77 -13.28 -16.43
C ILE A 327 -13.92 -13.68 -17.36
N GLY A 328 -13.88 -13.24 -18.63
CA GLY A 328 -14.85 -13.60 -19.66
C GLY A 328 -14.80 -15.09 -20.00
N GLU A 329 -13.61 -15.65 -20.16
CA GLU A 329 -13.38 -17.07 -20.40
C GLU A 329 -13.91 -17.93 -19.25
N TYR A 330 -13.57 -17.58 -18.00
CA TYR A 330 -14.14 -18.25 -16.82
C TYR A 330 -15.68 -18.25 -16.82
N ARG A 331 -16.30 -17.09 -17.10
CA ARG A 331 -17.76 -16.98 -17.22
C ARG A 331 -18.30 -17.93 -18.29
N ASP A 332 -17.65 -17.99 -19.44
CA ASP A 332 -18.12 -18.77 -20.58
C ASP A 332 -17.96 -20.28 -20.34
N GLU A 333 -16.86 -20.70 -19.72
CA GLU A 333 -16.64 -22.09 -19.32
C GLU A 333 -17.62 -22.56 -18.23
N VAL A 334 -17.93 -21.72 -17.24
CA VAL A 334 -18.95 -22.01 -16.23
C VAL A 334 -20.34 -22.16 -16.88
N LYS A 335 -20.70 -21.28 -17.81
CA LYS A 335 -21.99 -21.34 -18.52
C LYS A 335 -22.08 -22.55 -19.45
N ALA A 336 -20.97 -22.95 -20.07
CA ALA A 336 -20.89 -24.14 -20.91
C ALA A 336 -20.83 -25.45 -20.09
N GLY A 337 -20.58 -25.37 -18.78
CA GLY A 337 -20.37 -26.54 -17.92
C GLY A 337 -19.04 -27.25 -18.17
N THR A 338 -18.08 -26.59 -18.81
CA THR A 338 -16.73 -27.12 -19.04
C THR A 338 -15.80 -26.84 -17.86
N TYR A 339 -16.10 -25.83 -17.04
CA TYR A 339 -15.49 -25.60 -15.74
C TYR A 339 -16.50 -25.83 -14.60
N PRO A 340 -16.11 -26.52 -13.50
CA PRO A 340 -14.82 -27.19 -13.30
C PRO A 340 -14.67 -28.46 -14.16
N ALA A 341 -13.51 -28.63 -14.79
CA ALA A 341 -13.11 -29.92 -15.37
C ALA A 341 -12.75 -30.93 -14.26
N GLN A 342 -12.64 -32.22 -14.60
CA GLN A 342 -12.38 -33.30 -13.64
C GLN A 342 -11.13 -33.05 -12.75
N GLU A 343 -10.06 -32.48 -13.31
CA GLU A 343 -8.83 -32.14 -12.58
C GLU A 343 -9.01 -31.06 -11.50
N HIS A 344 -10.09 -30.28 -11.61
CA HIS A 344 -10.49 -29.28 -10.61
C HIS A 344 -11.47 -29.85 -9.57
N THR A 345 -11.70 -31.17 -9.57
CA THR A 345 -12.64 -31.83 -8.66
C THR A 345 -11.94 -32.82 -7.73
N TYR A 346 -12.63 -33.14 -6.64
CA TYR A 346 -12.18 -34.17 -5.71
C TYR A 346 -12.84 -35.51 -6.05
N PRO A 347 -12.06 -36.60 -6.11
CA PRO A 347 -12.62 -37.92 -6.32
C PRO A 347 -13.42 -38.38 -5.09
N VAL A 348 -14.48 -39.16 -5.33
CA VAL A 348 -15.24 -39.88 -4.31
C VAL A 348 -15.39 -41.33 -4.75
N LYS A 349 -15.35 -42.27 -3.79
CA LYS A 349 -15.54 -43.69 -4.09
C LYS A 349 -16.97 -43.91 -4.60
N GLU A 350 -17.13 -44.71 -5.66
CA GLU A 350 -18.44 -44.97 -6.26
C GLU A 350 -19.47 -45.53 -5.27
N GLN A 351 -19.02 -46.35 -4.32
CA GLN A 351 -19.87 -46.89 -3.25
C GLN A 351 -20.53 -45.78 -2.41
N GLU A 352 -19.76 -44.77 -2.00
CA GLU A 352 -20.26 -43.64 -1.21
C GLU A 352 -21.32 -42.85 -2.01
N VAL A 353 -21.12 -42.71 -3.33
CA VAL A 353 -22.09 -42.07 -4.22
C VAL A 353 -23.38 -42.89 -4.30
N ALA A 354 -23.28 -44.21 -4.40
CA ALA A 354 -24.44 -45.11 -4.47
C ALA A 354 -25.25 -45.09 -3.17
N GLU A 355 -24.58 -45.16 -2.02
CA GLU A 355 -25.21 -45.05 -0.70
C GLU A 355 -25.90 -43.68 -0.53
N PHE A 356 -25.26 -42.59 -0.94
CA PHE A 356 -25.86 -41.27 -0.86
C PHE A 356 -27.10 -41.10 -1.76
N LYS A 357 -27.12 -41.73 -2.95
CA LYS A 357 -28.31 -41.76 -3.81
C LYS A 357 -29.51 -42.40 -3.11
N GLN A 358 -29.30 -43.53 -2.43
CA GLN A 358 -30.37 -44.20 -1.66
C GLN A 358 -30.87 -43.32 -0.49
N ILE A 359 -29.96 -42.59 0.16
CA ILE A 359 -30.31 -41.63 1.21
C ILE A 359 -31.20 -40.50 0.65
N ILE A 360 -30.87 -39.95 -0.52
CA ILE A 360 -31.68 -38.92 -1.18
C ILE A 360 -33.10 -39.44 -1.49
N GLU A 361 -33.20 -40.65 -2.05
CA GLU A 361 -34.50 -41.27 -2.40
C GLU A 361 -35.40 -41.43 -1.17
N LYS A 362 -34.87 -41.94 -0.05
CA LYS A 362 -35.61 -42.06 1.22
C LYS A 362 -36.10 -40.72 1.77
N ARG A 363 -35.45 -39.60 1.40
CA ARG A 363 -35.75 -38.25 1.89
C ARG A 363 -36.48 -37.35 0.90
N GLN A 364 -36.97 -37.88 -0.22
CA GLN A 364 -37.62 -37.07 -1.27
C GLN A 364 -38.82 -36.25 -0.75
N ALA A 365 -39.64 -36.82 0.13
CA ALA A 365 -40.79 -36.12 0.71
C ALA A 365 -40.37 -34.90 1.54
N GLU A 366 -39.32 -35.04 2.37
CA GLU A 366 -38.77 -33.94 3.16
C GLU A 366 -38.16 -32.84 2.26
N ILE A 367 -37.44 -33.24 1.22
CA ILE A 367 -36.83 -32.33 0.24
C ILE A 367 -37.93 -31.54 -0.49
N ALA A 368 -39.00 -32.20 -0.93
CA ALA A 368 -40.13 -31.56 -1.58
C ALA A 368 -40.85 -30.56 -0.65
N ALA A 369 -41.14 -30.95 0.59
CA ALA A 369 -41.75 -30.08 1.60
C ALA A 369 -40.89 -28.83 1.88
N SER A 370 -39.56 -28.97 1.94
CA SER A 370 -38.62 -27.85 2.10
C SER A 370 -38.67 -26.87 0.92
N LYS A 371 -38.79 -27.38 -0.32
CA LYS A 371 -38.88 -26.54 -1.53
C LYS A 371 -40.17 -25.73 -1.56
N VAL A 372 -41.30 -26.33 -1.19
CA VAL A 372 -42.61 -25.63 -1.11
C VAL A 372 -42.58 -24.55 -0.03
N LYS A 373 -42.03 -24.87 1.16
CA LYS A 373 -41.92 -23.89 2.26
C LYS A 373 -41.10 -22.65 1.86
N ARG A 374 -40.01 -22.82 1.10
CA ARG A 374 -39.19 -21.70 0.60
C ARG A 374 -39.93 -20.85 -0.44
N ARG A 375 -40.65 -21.46 -1.38
CA ARG A 375 -41.42 -20.73 -2.40
C ARG A 375 -42.59 -19.92 -1.84
N ASN A 376 -43.06 -20.24 -0.64
CA ASN A 376 -44.13 -19.50 0.04
C ASN A 376 -43.60 -18.42 1.00
N LEU A 377 -42.27 -18.26 1.11
CA LEU A 377 -41.61 -17.21 1.90
C LEU A 377 -41.10 -16.04 1.04
N ASP A 378 -41.09 -16.22 -0.29
CA ASP A 378 -40.94 -15.16 -1.30
C ASP A 378 -42.34 -14.72 -1.76
#